data_AF-A0A4R4N8N3-F1
#
_entry.id   AF-A0A4R4N8N3-F1
#
_cell.length_a   1.000
_cell.length_b   1.000
_cell.length_c   1.000
_cell.angle_alpha   90.00
_cell.angle_beta   90.00
_cell.angle_gamma   90.00
#
_symmetry.space_group_name_H-M   'P 1'
#
loop_
_entity.id
_entity.type
_entity.pdbx_description
1 polymer ?
#
loop_
_entity_poly.entity_id
_entity_poly.type
_entity_poly.pdbx_seq_one_letter_code
_entity_poly.pdbx_strand_id
1 'polypeptide(L)' 'MRLLVDVELMDVEGRFGQAYGVNRGGAVLVRPDGYVAWRSPDPVEDPAATLERVMQQILSR' A
#
# COMPACT_ATOMS: atom_id res chain seq x y z
N MET A 1 7.58 3.05 14.37
CA MET A 1 6.15 3.12 13.97
C MET A 1 5.50 1.81 14.34
N ARG A 2 4.46 1.79 15.19
CA ARG A 2 3.71 0.57 15.51
C ARG A 2 2.40 0.62 14.73
N LEU A 3 2.28 -0.19 13.68
CA LEU A 3 1.00 -0.40 13.00
C LEU A 3 0.13 -1.24 13.92
N LEU A 4 -1.09 -0.78 14.15
CA LEU A 4 -2.12 -1.59 14.77
C LEU A 4 -2.57 -2.64 13.74
N VAL A 5 -2.68 -3.90 14.17
CA VAL A 5 -3.16 -5.01 13.35
C VAL A 5 -4.59 -5.32 13.79
N ASP A 6 -5.45 -5.72 12.85
CA ASP A 6 -6.88 -6.03 13.08
C ASP A 6 -7.72 -4.86 13.60
N VAL A 7 -7.35 -3.63 13.25
CA VAL A 7 -8.19 -2.44 13.50
C VAL A 7 -8.56 -1.76 12.19
N GLU A 8 -9.76 -1.20 12.15
CA GLU A 8 -10.16 -0.32 11.06
C GLU A 8 -9.55 1.07 11.27
N LEU A 9 -8.91 1.59 10.22
CA LEU A 9 -8.32 2.94 10.22
C LEU A 9 -9.22 3.88 9.44
N MET A 10 -9.48 5.06 10.01
CA MET A 10 -10.25 6.12 9.34
C MET A 10 -9.35 7.29 8.97
N ASP A 11 -9.45 7.74 7.72
CA ASP A 11 -8.81 8.97 7.24
C ASP A 11 -9.68 10.19 7.61
N VAL A 12 -9.63 10.60 8.87
CA VAL A 12 -10.46 11.69 9.42
C VAL A 12 -10.27 13.01 8.67
N GLU A 13 -9.05 13.27 8.20
CA GLU A 13 -8.70 14.51 7.51
C GLU A 13 -8.83 14.41 5.97
N GLY A 14 -9.13 13.22 5.43
CA GLY A 14 -9.26 13.00 3.99
C GLY A 14 -7.97 13.22 3.19
N ARG A 15 -6.80 13.08 3.82
CA ARG A 15 -5.49 13.39 3.18
C ARG A 15 -4.71 12.16 2.76
N PHE A 16 -5.12 10.95 3.15
CA PHE A 16 -4.38 9.72 2.88
C PHE A 16 -4.09 9.54 1.39
N GLY A 17 -5.14 9.66 0.55
CA GLY A 17 -4.99 9.47 -0.89
C GLY A 17 -4.03 10.46 -1.54
N GLN A 18 -4.11 11.74 -1.16
CA GLN A 18 -3.18 12.77 -1.63
C GLN A 18 -1.75 12.52 -1.15
N ALA A 19 -1.57 12.19 0.14
CA ALA A 19 -0.25 12.00 0.74
C ALA A 19 0.49 10.78 0.18
N TYR A 20 -0.22 9.67 -0.06
CA TYR A 20 0.36 8.43 -0.56
C TYR A 20 0.25 8.26 -2.08
N GLY A 21 -0.47 9.15 -2.77
CA GLY A 21 -0.66 9.13 -4.21
C GLY A 21 -1.51 7.95 -4.67
N VAL A 22 -2.60 7.66 -3.95
CA VAL A 22 -3.53 6.57 -4.23
C VAL A 22 -4.97 7.06 -4.20
N ASN A 23 -5.77 6.55 -5.13
CA ASN A 23 -7.21 6.75 -5.21
C ASN A 23 -7.95 5.61 -4.50
N ARG A 24 -9.29 5.67 -4.53
CA ARG A 24 -10.13 4.61 -3.97
C ARG A 24 -9.82 3.27 -4.64
N GLY A 25 -9.42 2.29 -3.83
CA GLY A 25 -9.07 0.94 -4.28
C GLY A 25 -7.66 0.80 -4.86
N GLY A 26 -6.87 1.87 -4.91
CA GLY A 26 -5.42 1.79 -5.07
C GLY A 26 -4.73 1.24 -3.81
N ALA A 27 -3.42 1.04 -3.88
CA ALA A 27 -2.65 0.43 -2.80
C ALA A 27 -1.23 0.99 -2.72
N VAL A 28 -0.67 1.00 -1.50
CA VAL A 28 0.73 1.34 -1.24
C VAL A 28 1.37 0.27 -0.35
N LEU A 29 2.59 -0.14 -0.71
CA LEU A 29 3.39 -1.09 0.06
C LEU A 29 4.57 -0.34 0.69
N VAL A 30 4.62 -0.38 2.02
CA VAL A 30 5.63 0.32 2.83
C VAL A 30 6.54 -0.71 3.49
N ARG A 31 7.86 -0.50 3.41
CA ARG A 31 8.86 -1.35 4.05
C ARG A 31 8.92 -1.11 5.56
N PRO A 32 9.50 -2.05 6.34
CA PRO A 32 9.65 -1.90 7.79
C PRO A 32 10.42 -0.65 8.23
N ASP A 33 11.27 -0.08 7.37
CA ASP A 33 12.02 1.17 7.59
C ASP A 33 11.19 2.44 7.29
N GLY A 34 9.94 2.29 6.85
CA GLY A 34 9.01 3.38 6.58
C GLY A 34 9.06 3.93 5.15
N TYR A 35 9.88 3.37 4.27
CA TYR A 35 9.93 3.80 2.87
C TYR A 35 8.86 3.11 2.01
N VAL A 36 8.26 3.86 1.09
CA VAL A 36 7.36 3.30 0.07
C VAL A 36 8.19 2.49 -0.92
N ALA A 37 7.95 1.19 -0.98
CA ALA A 37 8.61 0.30 -1.94
C ALA A 37 7.87 0.21 -3.27
N TRP A 38 6.55 0.38 -3.24
CA TRP A 38 5.69 0.33 -4.41
C TRP A 38 4.34 1.01 -4.14
N ARG A 39 3.70 1.52 -5.20
CA ARG A 39 2.31 2.00 -5.15
C ARG A 39 1.58 1.72 -6.47
N SER A 40 0.27 1.48 -6.39
CA SER A 40 -0.67 1.59 -7.50
C SER A 40 -1.66 2.72 -7.21
N PRO A 41 -1.72 3.76 -8.05
CA PRO A 41 -2.67 4.86 -7.87
C PRO A 41 -4.13 4.38 -7.89
N ASP A 42 -4.43 3.40 -8.73
CA ASP A 42 -5.79 2.91 -8.99
C ASP A 42 -5.90 1.39 -8.71
N PRO A 43 -7.13 0.83 -8.66
CA PRO A 43 -7.31 -0.61 -8.55
C PRO A 43 -6.61 -1.36 -9.68
N VAL A 44 -6.02 -2.50 -9.33
CA VAL A 44 -5.45 -3.45 -10.29
C VAL A 44 -6.41 -4.61 -10.51
N GLU A 45 -6.36 -5.24 -11.68
CA GLU A 45 -7.29 -6.30 -12.08
C GLU A 45 -7.19 -7.54 -11.17
N ASP A 46 -5.97 -7.98 -10.86
CA ASP A 46 -5.69 -9.06 -9.91
C ASP A 46 -4.79 -8.55 -8.77
N PRO A 47 -5.38 -8.10 -7.64
CA PRO A 47 -4.62 -7.59 -6.51
C PRO A 47 -3.68 -8.61 -5.88
N ALA A 48 -4.09 -9.89 -5.83
CA ALA A 48 -3.30 -10.94 -5.19
C ALA A 48 -2.06 -11.27 -6.02
N ALA A 49 -2.22 -11.53 -7.32
CA ALA A 49 -1.10 -11.79 -8.21
C ALA A 49 -0.17 -10.58 -8.34
N THR A 50 -0.74 -9.36 -8.36
CA THR A 50 0.05 -8.12 -8.38
C THR A 50 0.89 -7.98 -7.12
N LEU A 51 0.31 -8.21 -5.94
CA LEU A 51 1.03 -8.13 -4.67
C LEU A 51 2.14 -9.18 -4.61
N GLU A 52 1.88 -10.42 -5.01
CA GLU A 52 2.89 -11.48 -5.05
C GLU A 52 4.09 -11.09 -5.93
N ARG A 53 3.82 -10.62 -7.15
CA ARG A 53 4.87 -10.16 -8.08
C ARG A 53 5.69 -9.01 -7.51
N VAL A 54 5.03 -8.02 -6.89
CA VAL A 54 5.72 -6.87 -6.28
C VAL A 54 6.58 -7.32 -5.08
N MET A 55 6.08 -8.26 -4.27
CA MET A 55 6.83 -8.84 -3.16
C MET A 55 8.06 -9.62 -3.65
N GLN A 56 7.92 -10.42 -4.72
CA GLN A 56 9.05 -11.09 -5.37
C GLN A 56 10.13 -10.10 -5.82
N GLN A 57 9.73 -9.01 -6.48
CA GLN A 57 10.65 -7.95 -6.92
C GLN A 57 11.38 -7.28 -5.73
N ILE A 58 10.65 -6.92 -4.67
CA ILE A 58 11.22 -6.24 -3.49
C ILE A 58 12.17 -7.17 -2.72
N LEU A 59 11.83 -8.46 -2.65
CA LEU A 59 12.62 -9.47 -1.95
C LEU A 59 13.72 -10.08 -2.83
N SER A 60 13.80 -9.71 -4.12
CA SER A 60 14.74 -10.28 -5.10
C SER A 60 14.63 -11.80 -5.22
N ARG A 61 13.40 -12.30 -5.37
CA ARG A 61 13.07 -13.74 -5.50
C ARG A 61 12.30 -14.02 -6.78
#